data_AF-A0A1Q4FGW0-F1
#
_entry.id   AF-A0A1Q4FGW0-F1
#
_cell.length_a   1.000
_cell.length_b   1.000
_cell.length_c   1.000
_cell.angle_alpha   90.00
_cell.angle_beta   90.00
_cell.angle_gamma   90.00
#
_symmetry.space_group_name_H-M   'P 1'
#
loop_
_entity.id
_entity.type
_entity.pdbx_description
1 polymer ?
#
loop_
_entity_poly.entity_id
_entity_poly.type
_entity_poly.pdbx_seq_one_letter_code
_entity_poly.pdbx_strand_id
1 'polypeptide(L)'
;MDTLKRIWVASIAGLCMAAASAALATDRLPYDEAMALMQQHNAMVIDSLLAEATPRSLALAATVLMPVGEDANEIVQQRREWLEKAAQMAPDDVWVQWLAALNAAPTDVVSEPALALQRLQPDNGAVWLFEVQAAARANDNAGVTKVLARLGAARRFENPFMATTLEWLEFYRGHPQLQLSGFAPELSASAAQIMATSRAAASAMPNYTNLMAACNSSNSPLETDRREACLAAGRLMLNESNTLDSMQIGVALLRWAAAGDIDEITRNAEYFTREYAVLASSALEDPVEFARYQADWLQTRNEIQIARNLLTRAGIPLLPPADWKPGEMSLSPRQG
;
A
#
# COMPACT_ATOMS: atom_id res chain seq x y z
N MET A 1 -17.16 9.41 -8.33
CA MET A 1 -16.69 8.60 -7.18
C MET A 1 -16.57 7.12 -7.52
N ASP A 2 -17.40 6.58 -8.42
CA ASP A 2 -17.39 5.16 -8.80
C ASP A 2 -16.22 4.72 -9.71
N THR A 3 -15.69 5.65 -10.52
CA THR A 3 -14.57 5.38 -11.44
C THR A 3 -13.22 5.29 -10.73
N LEU A 4 -13.00 6.11 -9.68
CA LEU A 4 -11.78 6.08 -8.88
C LEU A 4 -11.71 4.82 -8.00
N LYS A 5 -12.83 4.35 -7.43
CA LYS A 5 -12.88 3.04 -6.75
C LYS A 5 -12.57 1.86 -7.69
N ARG A 6 -13.03 1.93 -8.95
CA ARG A 6 -12.79 0.86 -9.95
C ARG A 6 -11.35 0.84 -10.45
N ILE A 7 -10.71 1.98 -10.68
CA ILE A 7 -9.31 2.05 -11.14
C ILE A 7 -8.34 1.66 -10.03
N TRP A 8 -8.61 2.06 -8.78
CA TRP A 8 -7.73 1.83 -7.64
C TRP A 8 -7.73 0.35 -7.18
N VAL A 9 -8.89 -0.33 -7.24
CA VAL A 9 -8.95 -1.79 -7.08
C VAL A 9 -8.38 -2.51 -8.30
N ALA A 10 -8.52 -1.97 -9.52
CA ALA A 10 -8.04 -2.64 -10.73
C ALA A 10 -6.52 -2.58 -10.96
N SER A 11 -5.77 -1.63 -10.39
CA SER A 11 -4.34 -1.54 -10.69
C SER A 11 -3.44 -2.42 -9.80
N ILE A 12 -3.68 -2.48 -8.49
CA ILE A 12 -2.90 -3.32 -7.58
C ILE A 12 -3.56 -4.70 -7.42
N ALA A 13 -4.88 -4.74 -7.23
CA ALA A 13 -5.60 -6.02 -7.18
C ALA A 13 -5.78 -6.61 -8.59
N GLY A 14 -5.83 -5.82 -9.67
CA GLY A 14 -5.92 -6.39 -11.02
C GLY A 14 -4.61 -6.97 -11.54
N LEU A 15 -3.42 -6.51 -11.12
CA LEU A 15 -2.15 -7.17 -11.45
C LEU A 15 -2.01 -8.50 -10.69
N CYS A 16 -2.36 -8.52 -9.39
CA CYS A 16 -2.34 -9.74 -8.59
C CYS A 16 -3.46 -10.72 -8.97
N MET A 17 -4.66 -10.22 -9.28
CA MET A 17 -5.78 -11.04 -9.73
C MET A 17 -5.68 -11.45 -11.20
N ALA A 18 -5.10 -10.66 -12.11
CA ALA A 18 -4.91 -11.07 -13.51
C ALA A 18 -3.89 -12.22 -13.62
N ALA A 19 -2.79 -12.14 -12.87
CA ALA A 19 -1.83 -13.24 -12.79
C ALA A 19 -2.47 -14.51 -12.18
N ALA A 20 -3.28 -14.37 -11.12
CA ALA A 20 -4.02 -15.48 -10.54
C ALA A 20 -5.12 -16.02 -11.49
N SER A 21 -5.82 -15.15 -12.22
CA SER A 21 -6.93 -15.55 -13.09
C SER A 21 -6.48 -16.11 -14.44
N ALA A 22 -5.29 -15.75 -14.94
CA ALA A 22 -4.68 -16.40 -16.10
C ALA A 22 -4.22 -17.84 -15.78
N ALA A 23 -3.69 -18.06 -14.57
CA ALA A 23 -3.35 -19.41 -14.09
C ALA A 23 -4.59 -20.29 -13.81
N LEU A 24 -5.74 -19.67 -13.50
CA LEU A 24 -7.02 -20.34 -13.20
C LEU A 24 -7.98 -20.42 -14.41
N ALA A 25 -7.55 -20.03 -15.61
CA ALA A 25 -8.42 -19.87 -16.77
C ALA A 25 -8.82 -21.18 -17.48
N THR A 26 -8.31 -22.35 -17.07
CA THR A 26 -8.57 -23.62 -17.78
C THR A 26 -9.54 -24.59 -17.11
N ASP A 27 -9.98 -24.33 -15.88
CA ASP A 27 -11.23 -24.88 -15.31
C ASP A 27 -11.50 -24.10 -14.02
N ARG A 28 -12.58 -23.30 -13.99
CA ARG A 28 -12.90 -22.50 -12.80
C ARG A 28 -13.34 -23.43 -11.68
N LEU A 29 -12.49 -23.64 -10.68
CA LEU A 29 -12.88 -24.25 -9.42
C LEU A 29 -14.15 -23.55 -8.89
N PRO A 30 -15.14 -24.30 -8.37
CA PRO A 30 -16.24 -23.71 -7.62
C PRO A 30 -15.72 -22.78 -6.52
N TYR A 31 -16.42 -21.67 -6.27
CA TYR A 31 -16.01 -20.64 -5.31
C TYR A 31 -15.70 -21.23 -3.93
N ASP A 32 -16.55 -22.13 -3.44
CA ASP A 32 -16.39 -22.75 -2.11
C ASP A 32 -15.11 -23.61 -2.02
N GLU A 33 -14.75 -24.29 -3.10
CA GLU A 33 -13.51 -25.08 -3.17
C GLU A 33 -12.27 -24.19 -3.17
N ALA A 34 -12.30 -23.09 -3.94
CA ALA A 34 -11.22 -22.10 -3.92
C ALA A 34 -11.05 -21.45 -2.54
N MET A 35 -12.15 -21.14 -1.86
CA MET A 35 -12.12 -20.60 -0.49
C MET A 35 -11.56 -21.61 0.51
N ALA A 36 -11.94 -22.89 0.42
CA ALA A 36 -11.43 -23.94 1.29
C ALA A 36 -9.91 -24.16 1.12
N LEU A 37 -9.41 -24.18 -0.12
CA LEU A 37 -7.97 -24.26 -0.41
C LEU A 37 -7.20 -23.06 0.14
N MET A 38 -7.76 -21.85 -0.01
CA MET A 38 -7.15 -20.65 0.55
C MET A 38 -7.12 -20.68 2.08
N GLN A 39 -8.18 -21.15 2.74
CA GLN A 39 -8.23 -21.31 4.19
C GLN A 39 -7.20 -22.35 4.67
N GLN A 40 -7.09 -23.50 4.00
CA GLN A 40 -6.09 -24.52 4.31
C GLN A 40 -4.67 -23.97 4.16
N HIS A 41 -4.40 -23.26 3.06
CA HIS A 41 -3.12 -22.60 2.84
C HIS A 41 -2.80 -21.58 3.94
N ASN A 42 -3.78 -20.74 4.30
CA ASN A 42 -3.62 -19.75 5.37
C ASN A 42 -3.32 -20.41 6.72
N ALA A 43 -3.96 -21.53 7.05
CA ALA A 43 -3.68 -22.27 8.27
C ALA A 43 -2.23 -22.77 8.31
N MET A 44 -1.72 -23.36 7.21
CA MET A 44 -0.31 -23.79 7.13
C MET A 44 0.67 -22.62 7.29
N VAL A 45 0.36 -21.47 6.70
CA VAL A 45 1.19 -20.26 6.83
C VAL A 45 1.18 -19.75 8.28
N ILE A 46 0.02 -19.71 8.93
CA ILE A 46 -0.12 -19.33 10.34
C ILE A 46 0.69 -20.28 11.23
N ASP A 47 0.54 -21.59 11.07
CA ASP A 47 1.26 -22.59 11.88
C ASP A 47 2.79 -22.42 11.76
N SER A 48 3.28 -22.19 10.54
CA SER A 48 4.71 -21.95 10.28
C SER A 48 5.22 -20.69 10.96
N LEU A 49 4.47 -19.58 10.87
CA LEU A 49 4.83 -18.31 11.50
C LEU A 49 4.78 -18.37 13.03
N LEU A 50 3.78 -19.06 13.59
CA LEU A 50 3.65 -19.23 15.04
C LEU A 50 4.75 -20.12 15.61
N ALA A 51 5.28 -21.07 14.84
CA ALA A 51 6.41 -21.91 15.25
C ALA A 51 7.72 -21.12 15.43
N GLU A 52 7.92 -20.01 14.70
CA GLU A 52 9.10 -19.14 14.87
C GLU A 52 9.07 -18.35 16.19
N ALA A 53 7.87 -18.10 16.75
CA ALA A 53 7.65 -17.41 18.02
C ALA A 53 8.33 -16.04 18.18
N THR A 54 8.56 -15.31 17.09
CA THR A 54 9.13 -13.95 17.12
C THR A 54 8.02 -12.89 17.12
N PRO A 55 8.29 -11.65 17.56
CA PRO A 55 7.32 -10.56 17.45
C PRO A 55 6.87 -10.34 16.00
N ARG A 56 7.80 -10.44 15.04
CA ARG A 56 7.51 -10.22 13.63
C ARG A 56 6.70 -11.35 13.01
N SER A 57 7.02 -12.60 13.34
CA SER A 57 6.27 -13.76 12.83
C SER A 57 4.84 -13.77 13.39
N LEU A 58 4.64 -13.37 14.65
CA LEU A 58 3.32 -13.19 15.23
C LEU A 58 2.52 -12.06 14.53
N ALA A 59 3.18 -10.94 14.22
CA ALA A 59 2.55 -9.85 13.49
C ALA A 59 2.16 -10.26 12.05
N LEU A 60 3.04 -10.98 11.33
CA LEU A 60 2.72 -11.56 10.02
C LEU A 60 1.54 -12.52 10.11
N ALA A 61 1.53 -13.45 11.08
CA ALA A 61 0.46 -14.43 11.26
C ALA A 61 -0.90 -13.75 11.45
N ALA A 62 -0.94 -12.66 12.21
CA ALA A 62 -2.16 -11.88 12.41
C ALA A 62 -2.70 -11.30 11.09
N THR A 63 -1.85 -10.90 10.15
CA THR A 63 -2.30 -10.37 8.84
C THR A 63 -2.90 -11.44 7.91
N VAL A 64 -2.70 -12.74 8.22
CA VAL A 64 -3.26 -13.87 7.44
C VAL A 64 -4.69 -14.19 7.86
N LEU A 65 -5.06 -13.90 9.10
CA LEU A 65 -6.40 -14.13 9.66
C LEU A 65 -7.44 -13.32 8.88
N MET A 66 -8.26 -13.92 8.02
CA MET A 66 -9.28 -13.19 7.24
C MET A 66 -10.66 -13.34 7.91
N PRO A 67 -11.33 -12.23 8.27
CA PRO A 67 -12.65 -12.30 8.89
C PRO A 67 -13.71 -12.63 7.83
N VAL A 68 -14.05 -13.92 7.72
CA VAL A 68 -15.09 -14.44 6.82
C VAL A 68 -16.01 -15.38 7.59
N GLY A 69 -17.31 -15.36 7.26
CA GLY A 69 -18.29 -16.27 7.88
C GLY A 69 -18.79 -15.83 9.26
N GLU A 70 -19.34 -16.79 10.00
CA GLU A 70 -19.97 -16.57 11.32
C GLU A 70 -18.95 -16.16 12.40
N ASP A 71 -17.70 -16.62 12.30
CA ASP A 71 -16.63 -16.36 13.27
C ASP A 71 -15.83 -15.06 13.00
N ALA A 72 -16.35 -14.17 12.15
CA ALA A 72 -15.62 -12.98 11.71
C ALA A 72 -15.19 -12.08 12.89
N ASN A 73 -16.01 -12.00 13.95
CA ASN A 73 -15.70 -11.17 15.12
C ASN A 73 -14.59 -11.77 15.98
N GLU A 74 -14.60 -13.09 16.19
CA GLU A 74 -13.57 -13.84 16.89
C GLU A 74 -12.22 -13.70 16.17
N ILE A 75 -12.23 -13.80 14.83
CA ILE A 75 -11.02 -13.64 14.01
C ILE A 75 -10.46 -12.21 14.12
N VAL A 76 -11.32 -11.17 14.09
CA VAL A 76 -10.89 -9.78 14.31
C VAL A 76 -10.29 -9.62 15.70
N GLN A 77 -10.89 -10.21 16.73
CA GLN A 77 -10.39 -10.15 18.09
C GLN A 77 -9.03 -10.83 18.22
N GLN A 78 -8.89 -12.06 17.72
CA GLN A 78 -7.64 -12.82 17.74
C GLN A 78 -6.52 -12.09 17.00
N ARG A 79 -6.82 -11.49 15.84
CA ARG A 79 -5.87 -10.65 15.10
C ARG A 79 -5.35 -9.50 15.96
N ARG A 80 -6.23 -8.80 16.67
CA ARG A 80 -5.84 -7.68 17.55
C ARG A 80 -4.97 -8.16 18.70
N GLU A 81 -5.34 -9.25 19.35
CA GLU A 81 -4.57 -9.82 20.46
C GLU A 81 -3.15 -10.21 20.03
N TRP A 82 -3.00 -10.83 18.86
CA TRP A 82 -1.68 -11.20 18.34
C TRP A 82 -0.83 -9.98 18.01
N LEU A 83 -1.40 -8.94 17.39
CA LEU A 83 -0.68 -7.72 17.08
C LEU A 83 -0.33 -6.90 18.33
N GLU A 84 -1.21 -6.85 19.31
CA GLU A 84 -0.94 -6.20 20.60
C GLU A 84 0.21 -6.91 21.32
N LYS A 85 0.16 -8.25 21.38
CA LYS A 85 1.24 -9.05 21.95
C LYS A 85 2.56 -8.85 21.20
N ALA A 86 2.54 -8.83 19.87
CA ALA A 86 3.73 -8.55 19.07
C ALA A 86 4.31 -7.15 19.39
N ALA A 87 3.47 -6.13 19.47
CA ALA A 87 3.86 -4.76 19.80
C ALA A 87 4.44 -4.64 21.22
N GLN A 88 3.92 -5.40 22.19
CA GLN A 88 4.47 -5.47 23.55
C GLN A 88 5.83 -6.17 23.58
N MET A 89 6.03 -7.22 22.78
CA MET A 89 7.31 -7.93 22.70
C MET A 89 8.40 -7.11 21.98
N ALA A 90 8.02 -6.18 21.10
CA ALA A 90 8.93 -5.34 20.33
C ALA A 90 8.47 -3.86 20.30
N PRO A 91 8.55 -3.13 21.44
CA PRO A 91 8.03 -1.77 21.57
C PRO A 91 8.75 -0.74 20.67
N ASP A 92 9.98 -1.05 20.26
CA ASP A 92 10.81 -0.17 19.41
C ASP A 92 10.91 -0.66 17.95
N ASP A 93 10.25 -1.77 17.60
CA ASP A 93 10.19 -2.23 16.20
C ASP A 93 9.11 -1.47 15.45
N VAL A 94 9.54 -0.48 14.67
CA VAL A 94 8.68 0.37 13.84
C VAL A 94 7.68 -0.42 13.00
N TRP A 95 8.10 -1.54 12.38
CA TRP A 95 7.22 -2.29 11.49
C TRP A 95 6.11 -3.03 12.26
N VAL A 96 6.44 -3.61 13.41
CA VAL A 96 5.45 -4.24 14.30
C VAL A 96 4.46 -3.20 14.83
N GLN A 97 4.93 -2.03 15.26
CA GLN A 97 4.07 -0.95 15.73
C GLN A 97 3.13 -0.46 14.62
N TRP A 98 3.59 -0.40 13.37
CA TRP A 98 2.77 -0.07 12.20
C TRP A 98 1.60 -1.05 12.00
N LEU A 99 1.87 -2.35 11.98
CA LEU A 99 0.81 -3.35 11.79
C LEU A 99 -0.19 -3.33 12.95
N ALA A 100 0.29 -3.17 14.19
CA ALA A 100 -0.57 -3.05 15.35
C ALA A 100 -1.44 -1.78 15.31
N ALA A 101 -0.86 -0.63 14.92
CA ALA A 101 -1.60 0.62 14.78
C ALA A 101 -2.68 0.56 13.70
N LEU A 102 -2.38 -0.05 12.54
CA LEU A 102 -3.33 -0.21 11.43
C LEU A 102 -4.54 -1.10 11.77
N ASN A 103 -4.36 -2.06 12.69
CA ASN A 103 -5.42 -2.99 13.11
C ASN A 103 -6.01 -2.66 14.48
N ALA A 104 -5.59 -1.56 15.11
CA ALA A 104 -6.17 -1.10 16.36
C ALA A 104 -7.67 -0.80 16.19
N ALA A 105 -8.45 -1.00 17.25
CA ALA A 105 -9.86 -0.63 17.26
C ALA A 105 -9.98 0.88 16.94
N PRO A 106 -10.85 1.27 16.00
CA PRO A 106 -10.93 2.67 15.62
C PRO A 106 -11.70 3.46 16.70
N THR A 107 -11.00 4.31 17.44
CA THR A 107 -11.56 5.16 18.52
C THR A 107 -11.32 6.65 18.25
N ASP A 108 -11.81 7.52 19.13
CA ASP A 108 -11.52 8.96 19.17
C ASP A 108 -10.20 9.29 19.87
N VAL A 109 -9.44 8.26 20.29
CA VAL A 109 -8.11 8.37 20.90
C VAL A 109 -7.08 7.67 20.03
N VAL A 110 -5.87 8.23 19.94
CA VAL A 110 -4.74 7.60 19.26
C VAL A 110 -4.30 6.36 20.05
N SER A 111 -4.21 5.21 19.38
CA SER A 111 -3.80 3.96 20.03
C SER A 111 -2.33 4.01 20.51
N GLU A 112 -2.00 3.21 21.53
CA GLU A 112 -0.62 3.13 22.03
C GLU A 112 0.42 2.80 20.93
N PRO A 113 0.21 1.84 20.01
CA PRO A 113 1.14 1.62 18.91
C PRO A 113 1.30 2.84 17.98
N ALA A 114 0.23 3.59 17.73
CA ALA A 114 0.31 4.81 16.93
C ALA A 114 1.09 5.93 17.66
N LEU A 115 0.94 6.07 18.98
CA LEU A 115 1.77 6.98 19.79
C LEU A 115 3.24 6.54 19.78
N ALA A 116 3.51 5.24 19.84
CA ALA A 116 4.86 4.69 19.73
C ALA A 116 5.49 5.06 18.37
N LEU A 117 4.75 4.94 17.27
CA LEU A 117 5.21 5.36 15.94
C LEU A 117 5.52 6.86 15.86
N GLN A 118 4.70 7.71 16.47
CA GLN A 118 4.96 9.15 16.52
C GLN A 118 6.25 9.49 17.26
N ARG A 119 6.60 8.70 18.28
CA ARG A 119 7.89 8.81 18.99
C ARG A 119 9.06 8.26 18.17
N LEU A 120 8.87 7.12 17.50
CA LEU A 120 9.92 6.43 16.73
C LEU A 120 10.22 7.11 15.39
N GLN A 121 9.22 7.76 14.79
CA GLN A 121 9.30 8.39 13.47
C GLN A 121 8.64 9.78 13.45
N PRO A 122 9.07 10.74 14.30
CA PRO A 122 8.41 12.04 14.42
C PRO A 122 8.46 12.90 13.14
N ASP A 123 9.38 12.57 12.23
CA ASP A 123 9.59 13.23 10.94
C ASP A 123 8.82 12.60 9.77
N ASN A 124 8.09 11.51 10.02
CA ASN A 124 7.30 10.79 9.02
C ASN A 124 5.83 11.26 9.03
N GLY A 125 5.38 11.88 7.95
CA GLY A 125 4.01 12.36 7.75
C GLY A 125 2.96 11.28 7.96
N ALA A 126 3.26 10.04 7.57
CA ALA A 126 2.29 8.94 7.59
C ALA A 126 1.83 8.58 9.01
N VAL A 127 2.66 8.76 10.05
CA VAL A 127 2.30 8.42 11.44
C VAL A 127 1.22 9.37 12.01
N TRP A 128 1.05 10.56 11.40
CA TRP A 128 0.03 11.53 11.82
C TRP A 128 -1.36 11.18 11.30
N LEU A 129 -1.49 10.23 10.37
CA LEU A 129 -2.80 9.76 9.87
C LEU A 129 -3.68 9.19 10.99
N PHE A 130 -3.08 8.54 12.00
CA PHE A 130 -3.80 8.02 13.15
C PHE A 130 -4.43 9.14 14.00
N GLU A 131 -3.74 10.26 14.15
CA GLU A 131 -4.25 11.42 14.88
C GLU A 131 -5.33 12.17 14.06
N VAL A 132 -5.22 12.19 12.72
CA VAL A 132 -6.31 12.68 11.85
C VAL A 132 -7.57 11.83 12.05
N GLN A 133 -7.43 10.51 12.10
CA GLN A 133 -8.55 9.60 12.32
C GLN A 133 -9.19 9.79 13.71
N ALA A 134 -8.38 9.91 14.76
CA ALA A 134 -8.87 10.13 16.13
C ALA A 134 -9.63 11.46 16.23
N ALA A 135 -9.04 12.56 15.75
CA ALA A 135 -9.66 13.88 15.77
C ALA A 135 -10.96 13.94 14.93
N ALA A 136 -10.99 13.28 13.78
CA ALA A 136 -12.20 13.19 12.96
C ALA A 136 -13.33 12.45 13.68
N ARG A 137 -13.01 11.36 14.40
CA ARG A 137 -14.00 10.60 15.20
C ARG A 137 -14.49 11.37 16.43
N ALA A 138 -13.63 12.18 17.03
CA ALA A 138 -14.01 13.11 18.09
C ALA A 138 -14.87 14.28 17.60
N ASN A 139 -15.10 14.42 16.29
CA ASN A 139 -15.67 15.61 15.66
C ASN A 139 -14.89 16.91 15.97
N ASP A 140 -13.58 16.78 16.20
CA ASP A 140 -12.69 17.91 16.48
C ASP A 140 -12.12 18.50 15.19
N ASN A 141 -12.91 19.34 14.53
CA ASN A 141 -12.51 19.98 13.27
C ASN A 141 -11.20 20.80 13.41
N ALA A 142 -11.02 21.51 14.52
CA ALA A 142 -9.79 22.28 14.76
C ALA A 142 -8.58 21.35 14.94
N GLY A 143 -8.74 20.26 15.69
CA GLY A 143 -7.76 19.19 15.85
C GLY A 143 -7.36 18.59 14.50
N VAL A 144 -8.32 18.24 13.65
CA VAL A 144 -8.01 17.73 12.31
C VAL A 144 -7.17 18.76 11.53
N THR A 145 -7.43 20.07 11.62
CA THR A 145 -6.65 21.09 10.87
C THR A 145 -5.22 21.13 11.36
N LYS A 146 -5.05 21.17 12.68
CA LYS A 146 -3.75 21.18 13.35
C LYS A 146 -2.91 19.95 12.97
N VAL A 147 -3.52 18.77 12.96
CA VAL A 147 -2.81 17.53 12.60
C VAL A 147 -2.44 17.51 11.13
N LEU A 148 -3.30 17.97 10.22
CA LEU A 148 -2.93 18.07 8.80
C LEU A 148 -1.75 19.03 8.58
N ALA A 149 -1.71 20.15 9.30
CA ALA A 149 -0.57 21.06 9.23
C ALA A 149 0.72 20.38 9.70
N ARG A 150 0.64 19.57 10.77
CA ARG A 150 1.78 18.76 11.26
C ARG A 150 2.21 17.70 10.26
N LEU A 151 1.25 17.01 9.64
CA LEU A 151 1.51 16.03 8.58
C LEU A 151 2.24 16.70 7.41
N GLY A 152 1.72 17.83 6.90
CA GLY A 152 2.31 18.55 5.77
C GLY A 152 3.67 19.19 6.07
N ALA A 153 4.01 19.40 7.34
CA ALA A 153 5.32 19.90 7.79
C ALA A 153 6.37 18.80 8.01
N ALA A 154 6.01 17.52 7.87
CA ALA A 154 6.94 16.41 8.01
C ALA A 154 7.96 16.37 6.86
N ARG A 155 9.02 15.56 7.01
CA ARG A 155 10.13 15.50 6.03
C ARG A 155 9.97 14.40 4.99
N ARG A 156 9.23 13.34 5.33
CA ARG A 156 9.00 12.16 4.49
C ARG A 156 7.60 11.62 4.72
N PHE A 157 7.08 10.80 3.79
CA PHE A 157 5.80 10.12 3.92
C PHE A 157 5.94 8.63 3.61
N GLU A 158 6.33 7.85 4.62
CA GLU A 158 6.61 6.42 4.43
C GLU A 158 5.57 5.57 5.15
N ASN A 159 4.87 4.72 4.41
CA ASN A 159 3.97 3.72 4.97
C ASN A 159 4.65 2.33 5.00
N PRO A 160 4.11 1.34 5.75
CA PRO A 160 4.78 0.07 5.97
C PRO A 160 4.65 -0.91 4.81
N PHE A 161 4.04 -0.53 3.67
CA PHE A 161 3.80 -1.43 2.53
C PHE A 161 5.09 -2.10 2.05
N MET A 162 6.12 -1.31 1.73
CA MET A 162 7.39 -1.85 1.21
C MET A 162 8.08 -2.78 2.21
N ALA A 163 8.12 -2.39 3.49
CA ALA A 163 8.67 -3.22 4.55
C ALA A 163 7.89 -4.54 4.68
N THR A 164 6.56 -4.48 4.68
CA THR A 164 5.69 -5.67 4.79
C THR A 164 5.85 -6.61 3.60
N THR A 165 6.02 -6.07 2.38
CA THR A 165 6.33 -6.90 1.20
C THR A 165 7.64 -7.64 1.38
N LEU A 166 8.68 -6.99 1.94
CA LEU A 166 9.98 -7.62 2.15
C LEU A 166 9.94 -8.69 3.24
N GLU A 167 9.23 -8.46 4.36
CA GLU A 167 9.05 -9.48 5.40
C GLU A 167 8.32 -10.72 4.86
N TRP A 168 7.25 -10.52 4.06
CA TRP A 168 6.56 -11.64 3.40
C TRP A 168 7.43 -12.35 2.36
N LEU A 169 8.24 -11.60 1.61
CA LEU A 169 9.14 -12.19 0.61
C LEU A 169 10.21 -13.05 1.28
N GLU A 170 10.78 -12.59 2.39
CA GLU A 170 11.72 -13.36 3.21
C GLU A 170 11.08 -14.64 3.72
N PHE A 171 9.87 -14.54 4.30
CA PHE A 171 9.11 -15.69 4.75
C PHE A 171 8.88 -16.74 3.65
N TYR A 172 8.37 -16.33 2.48
CA TYR A 172 8.10 -17.26 1.38
C TYR A 172 9.36 -17.87 0.74
N ARG A 173 10.50 -17.18 0.82
CA ARG A 173 11.80 -17.74 0.41
C ARG A 173 12.31 -18.79 1.41
N GLY A 174 12.06 -18.60 2.70
CA GLY A 174 12.34 -19.58 3.75
C GLY A 174 11.40 -20.79 3.72
N HIS A 175 10.22 -20.65 3.10
CA HIS A 175 9.18 -21.67 3.09
C HIS A 175 8.64 -21.94 1.66
N PRO A 176 9.48 -22.46 0.75
CA PRO A 176 9.08 -22.70 -0.65
C PRO A 176 7.88 -23.66 -0.79
N GLN A 177 7.69 -24.59 0.14
CA GLN A 177 6.53 -25.49 0.18
C GLN A 177 5.20 -24.78 0.45
N LEU A 178 5.25 -23.58 1.03
CA LEU A 178 4.07 -22.74 1.29
C LEU A 178 3.79 -21.80 0.12
N GLN A 179 4.46 -21.96 -1.03
CA GLN A 179 4.08 -21.25 -2.24
C GLN A 179 2.96 -22.01 -2.95
N LEU A 180 1.97 -21.31 -3.51
CA LEU A 180 0.83 -21.95 -4.15
C LEU A 180 1.29 -22.86 -5.31
N SER A 181 0.88 -24.13 -5.27
CA SER A 181 1.13 -25.10 -6.33
C SER A 181 0.34 -24.70 -7.58
N GLY A 182 1.01 -24.54 -8.73
CA GLY A 182 0.38 -24.09 -9.98
C GLY A 182 1.22 -23.07 -10.75
N PHE A 183 2.17 -22.42 -10.09
CA PHE A 183 3.22 -21.69 -10.78
C PHE A 183 4.27 -22.68 -11.31
N ALA A 184 4.66 -22.55 -12.58
CA ALA A 184 5.79 -23.29 -13.11
C ALA A 184 7.02 -23.05 -12.21
N PRO A 185 7.92 -24.03 -12.00
CA PRO A 185 9.08 -23.86 -11.12
C PRO A 185 9.94 -22.63 -11.47
N GLU A 186 10.00 -22.28 -12.76
CA GLU A 186 10.68 -21.10 -13.31
C GLU A 186 10.07 -19.77 -12.85
N LEU A 187 8.80 -19.78 -12.42
CA LEU A 187 8.05 -18.64 -11.89
C LEU A 187 8.00 -18.62 -10.35
N SER A 188 8.72 -19.49 -9.64
CA SER A 188 8.67 -19.54 -8.16
C SER A 188 9.14 -18.22 -7.51
N ALA A 189 10.20 -17.60 -8.04
CA ALA A 189 10.69 -16.32 -7.54
C ALA A 189 9.68 -15.18 -7.77
N SER A 190 8.98 -15.19 -8.91
CA SER A 190 7.92 -14.22 -9.20
C SER A 190 6.67 -14.51 -8.37
N ALA A 191 6.32 -15.77 -8.16
CA ALA A 191 5.21 -16.17 -7.29
C ALA A 191 5.41 -15.67 -5.84
N ALA A 192 6.60 -15.87 -5.25
CA ALA A 192 6.90 -15.36 -3.91
C ALA A 192 6.75 -13.84 -3.81
N GLN A 193 7.26 -13.09 -4.79
CA GLN A 193 7.10 -11.63 -4.84
C GLN A 193 5.64 -11.21 -5.01
N ILE A 194 4.88 -11.86 -5.89
CA ILE A 194 3.47 -11.57 -6.14
C ILE A 194 2.66 -11.82 -4.87
N MET A 195 2.84 -12.97 -4.22
CA MET A 195 2.15 -13.28 -2.96
C MET A 195 2.52 -12.29 -1.86
N ALA A 196 3.80 -11.97 -1.71
CA ALA A 196 4.27 -11.03 -0.70
C ALA A 196 3.69 -9.62 -0.90
N THR A 197 3.71 -9.13 -2.14
CA THR A 197 3.14 -7.82 -2.50
C THR A 197 1.63 -7.80 -2.27
N SER A 198 0.93 -8.89 -2.63
CA SER A 198 -0.51 -9.04 -2.41
C SER A 198 -0.87 -9.00 -0.92
N ARG A 199 -0.12 -9.72 -0.07
CA ARG A 199 -0.32 -9.73 1.38
C ARG A 199 -0.08 -8.36 2.00
N ALA A 200 0.99 -7.67 1.57
CA ALA A 200 1.29 -6.32 2.02
C ALA A 200 0.19 -5.33 1.61
N ALA A 201 -0.29 -5.39 0.36
CA ALA A 201 -1.37 -4.53 -0.12
C ALA A 201 -2.67 -4.70 0.70
N ALA A 202 -2.95 -5.93 1.15
CA ALA A 202 -4.14 -6.22 1.96
C ALA A 202 -4.03 -5.78 3.44
N SER A 203 -2.82 -5.62 3.98
CA SER A 203 -2.62 -5.50 5.44
C SER A 203 -1.82 -4.27 5.89
N ALA A 204 -1.04 -3.67 5.01
CA ALA A 204 -0.07 -2.62 5.35
C ALA A 204 -0.42 -1.24 4.75
N MET A 205 -1.63 -1.10 4.19
CA MET A 205 -2.10 0.16 3.61
C MET A 205 -2.84 1.01 4.66
N PRO A 206 -2.42 2.26 4.91
CA PRO A 206 -3.14 3.16 5.79
C PRO A 206 -4.55 3.47 5.32
N ASN A 207 -5.44 3.78 6.26
CA ASN A 207 -6.77 4.25 5.94
C ASN A 207 -6.76 5.76 5.64
N TYR A 208 -6.78 6.12 4.35
CA TYR A 208 -6.81 7.52 3.91
C TYR A 208 -8.20 8.18 3.98
N THR A 209 -9.26 7.47 4.38
CA THR A 209 -10.64 7.96 4.30
C THR A 209 -10.85 9.29 5.04
N ASN A 210 -10.35 9.40 6.28
CA ASN A 210 -10.52 10.63 7.08
C ASN A 210 -9.69 11.79 6.53
N LEU A 211 -8.48 11.53 6.04
CA LEU A 211 -7.65 12.52 5.36
C LEU A 211 -8.35 13.04 4.11
N MET A 212 -8.83 12.13 3.25
CA MET A 212 -9.53 12.48 2.03
C MET A 212 -10.80 13.26 2.31
N ALA A 213 -11.60 12.85 3.30
CA ALA A 213 -12.80 13.56 3.70
C ALA A 213 -12.49 14.98 4.20
N ALA A 214 -11.45 15.14 5.04
CA ALA A 214 -11.05 16.44 5.59
C ALA A 214 -10.57 17.45 4.53
N CYS A 215 -10.04 16.96 3.41
CA CYS A 215 -9.52 17.80 2.32
C CYS A 215 -10.46 17.91 1.12
N ASN A 216 -11.65 17.31 1.16
CA ASN A 216 -12.57 17.33 0.03
C ASN A 216 -13.39 18.63 0.00
N SER A 217 -13.16 19.48 -1.01
CA SER A 217 -13.90 20.73 -1.22
C SER A 217 -15.13 20.61 -2.14
N SER A 218 -15.45 19.40 -2.63
CA SER A 218 -16.48 19.22 -3.68
C SER A 218 -17.87 19.73 -3.25
N ASN A 219 -18.16 19.74 -1.95
CA ASN A 219 -19.45 20.17 -1.41
C ASN A 219 -19.42 21.60 -0.87
N SER A 220 -18.25 22.12 -0.50
CA SER A 220 -18.06 23.46 0.09
C SER A 220 -16.58 23.84 0.05
N PRO A 221 -16.24 25.12 -0.18
CA PRO A 221 -14.86 25.59 -0.06
C PRO A 221 -14.28 25.27 1.33
N LEU A 222 -13.02 24.84 1.37
CA LEU A 222 -12.29 24.66 2.62
C LEU A 222 -11.98 26.02 3.25
N GLU A 223 -12.01 26.09 4.58
CA GLU A 223 -11.42 27.22 5.32
C GLU A 223 -9.95 27.41 4.94
N THR A 224 -9.45 28.64 5.00
CA THR A 224 -8.09 29.00 4.55
C THR A 224 -7.02 28.10 5.17
N ASP A 225 -7.00 27.97 6.50
CA ASP A 225 -6.00 27.17 7.21
C ASP A 225 -6.10 25.69 6.85
N ARG A 226 -7.32 25.17 6.69
CA ARG A 226 -7.57 23.79 6.24
C ARG A 226 -7.01 23.57 4.83
N ARG A 227 -7.28 24.50 3.92
CA ARG A 227 -6.82 24.46 2.52
C ARG A 227 -5.29 24.42 2.48
N GLU A 228 -4.63 25.30 3.22
CA GLU A 228 -3.16 25.36 3.30
C GLU A 228 -2.57 24.07 3.86
N ALA A 229 -3.16 23.54 4.94
CA ALA A 229 -2.75 22.25 5.50
C ALA A 229 -2.91 21.09 4.51
N CYS A 230 -4.02 21.04 3.76
CA CYS A 230 -4.24 20.03 2.73
C CYS A 230 -3.28 20.18 1.54
N LEU A 231 -2.93 21.41 1.13
CA LEU A 231 -1.92 21.65 0.11
C LEU A 231 -0.54 21.15 0.55
N ALA A 232 -0.13 21.47 1.78
CA ALA A 232 1.14 21.01 2.34
C ALA A 232 1.19 19.46 2.43
N ALA A 233 0.14 18.84 2.97
CA ALA A 233 -0.02 17.39 3.02
C ALA A 233 0.06 16.75 1.63
N GLY A 234 -0.67 17.30 0.66
CA GLY A 234 -0.68 16.82 -0.72
C GLY A 234 0.70 16.90 -1.39
N ARG A 235 1.44 18.00 -1.20
CA ARG A 235 2.81 18.16 -1.72
C ARG A 235 3.79 17.18 -1.06
N LEU A 236 3.68 16.96 0.25
CA LEU A 236 4.51 15.98 0.94
C LEU A 236 4.27 14.57 0.37
N MET A 237 3.01 14.16 0.25
CA MET A 237 2.66 12.83 -0.26
C MET A 237 3.06 12.65 -1.73
N LEU A 238 2.92 13.68 -2.56
CA LEU A 238 3.34 13.65 -3.96
C LEU A 238 4.86 13.47 -4.11
N ASN A 239 5.66 14.21 -3.33
CA ASN A 239 7.10 14.31 -3.56
C ASN A 239 7.92 13.35 -2.71
N GLU A 240 7.49 13.08 -1.48
CA GLU A 240 8.28 12.41 -0.44
C GLU A 240 7.66 11.09 0.02
N SER A 241 6.75 10.50 -0.77
CA SER A 241 6.20 9.18 -0.45
C SER A 241 7.05 8.01 -0.94
N ASN A 242 6.84 6.83 -0.34
CA ASN A 242 7.48 5.59 -0.77
C ASN A 242 6.54 4.64 -1.54
N THR A 243 5.27 5.01 -1.74
CA THR A 243 4.31 4.22 -2.53
C THR A 243 3.61 5.07 -3.57
N LEU A 244 3.35 4.49 -4.74
CA LEU A 244 2.60 5.13 -5.82
C LEU A 244 1.19 5.49 -5.36
N ASP A 245 0.61 4.68 -4.48
CA ASP A 245 -0.70 4.97 -3.93
C ASP A 245 -0.70 6.27 -3.10
N SER A 246 0.23 6.40 -2.16
CA SER A 246 0.34 7.62 -1.35
C SER A 246 0.56 8.85 -2.23
N MET A 247 1.38 8.73 -3.27
CA MET A 247 1.59 9.77 -4.28
C MET A 247 0.27 10.16 -4.97
N GLN A 248 -0.54 9.19 -5.40
CA GLN A 248 -1.84 9.45 -6.05
C GLN A 248 -2.86 10.08 -5.09
N ILE A 249 -2.88 9.68 -3.83
CA ILE A 249 -3.66 10.36 -2.79
C ILE A 249 -3.19 11.82 -2.67
N GLY A 250 -1.87 12.07 -2.67
CA GLY A 250 -1.30 13.41 -2.67
C GLY A 250 -1.83 14.29 -3.82
N VAL A 251 -1.85 13.76 -5.05
CA VAL A 251 -2.46 14.43 -6.22
C VAL A 251 -3.94 14.75 -5.98
N ALA A 252 -4.71 13.82 -5.41
CA ALA A 252 -6.11 14.04 -5.11
C ALA A 252 -6.32 15.16 -4.08
N LEU A 253 -5.49 15.22 -3.03
CA LEU A 253 -5.55 16.30 -2.03
C LEU A 253 -5.27 17.66 -2.66
N LEU A 254 -4.24 17.75 -3.52
CA LEU A 254 -3.90 18.98 -4.24
C LEU A 254 -5.04 19.45 -5.15
N ARG A 255 -5.72 18.51 -5.80
CA ARG A 255 -6.90 18.81 -6.62
C ARG A 255 -8.03 19.39 -5.80
N TRP A 256 -8.39 18.73 -4.70
CA TRP A 256 -9.49 19.21 -3.86
C TRP A 256 -9.15 20.50 -3.13
N ALA A 257 -7.89 20.72 -2.77
CA ALA A 257 -7.45 21.98 -2.18
C ALA A 257 -7.25 23.11 -3.23
N ALA A 258 -7.59 22.86 -4.49
CA ALA A 258 -7.47 23.80 -5.61
C ALA A 258 -6.06 24.38 -5.77
N ALA A 259 -5.05 23.50 -5.81
CA ALA A 259 -3.68 23.90 -6.12
C ALA A 259 -3.60 24.55 -7.51
N GLY A 260 -2.87 25.66 -7.64
CA GLY A 260 -2.78 26.42 -8.89
C GLY A 260 -2.04 25.70 -10.02
N ASP A 261 -1.23 24.69 -9.69
CA ASP A 261 -0.43 23.84 -10.58
C ASP A 261 -1.05 22.45 -10.80
N ILE A 262 -2.33 22.24 -10.45
CA ILE A 262 -2.93 20.91 -10.44
C ILE A 262 -2.97 20.21 -11.80
N ASP A 263 -3.15 20.96 -12.89
CA ASP A 263 -3.22 20.38 -14.23
C ASP A 263 -1.88 19.75 -14.65
N GLU A 264 -0.77 20.45 -14.40
CA GLU A 264 0.58 19.94 -14.66
C GLU A 264 0.90 18.74 -13.74
N ILE A 265 0.58 18.85 -12.45
CA ILE A 265 0.79 17.76 -11.48
C ILE A 265 0.02 16.50 -11.89
N THR A 266 -1.26 16.65 -12.23
CA THR A 266 -2.11 15.54 -12.67
C THR A 266 -1.53 14.90 -13.92
N ARG A 267 -1.19 15.72 -14.92
CA ARG A 267 -0.60 15.26 -16.18
C ARG A 267 0.66 14.44 -15.97
N ASN A 268 1.59 14.94 -15.14
CA ASN A 268 2.86 14.27 -14.86
C ASN A 268 2.63 12.95 -14.10
N ALA A 269 1.75 12.95 -13.09
CA ALA A 269 1.48 11.75 -12.29
C ALA A 269 0.76 10.66 -13.09
N GLU A 270 -0.20 11.02 -13.95
CA GLU A 270 -0.91 10.07 -14.81
C GLU A 270 0.02 9.46 -15.86
N TYR A 271 0.89 10.26 -16.50
CA TYR A 271 1.89 9.74 -17.42
C TYR A 271 2.84 8.76 -16.72
N PHE A 272 3.45 9.18 -15.61
CA PHE A 272 4.41 8.37 -14.87
C PHE A 272 3.82 7.04 -14.41
N THR A 273 2.63 7.05 -13.79
CA THR A 273 1.99 5.82 -13.32
C THR A 273 1.54 4.91 -14.45
N ARG A 274 1.10 5.48 -15.57
CA ARG A 274 0.70 4.72 -16.74
C ARG A 274 1.88 3.99 -17.39
N GLU A 275 2.96 4.71 -17.69
CA GLU A 275 4.14 4.11 -18.31
C GLU A 275 4.73 3.03 -17.40
N TYR A 276 4.75 3.28 -16.08
CA TYR A 276 5.16 2.29 -15.10
C TYR A 276 4.27 1.04 -15.13
N ALA A 277 2.94 1.19 -15.09
CA ALA A 277 2.03 0.03 -15.06
C ALA A 277 2.19 -0.87 -16.30
N VAL A 278 2.36 -0.25 -17.47
CA VAL A 278 2.59 -0.93 -18.74
C VAL A 278 3.91 -1.71 -18.73
N LEU A 279 4.98 -1.11 -18.22
CA LEU A 279 6.31 -1.73 -18.21
C LEU A 279 6.48 -2.76 -17.08
N ALA A 280 5.91 -2.51 -15.91
CA ALA A 280 5.94 -3.41 -14.76
C ALA A 280 5.32 -4.77 -15.12
N SER A 281 4.23 -4.78 -15.88
CA SER A 281 3.59 -6.01 -16.35
C SER A 281 4.54 -6.85 -17.21
N SER A 282 5.23 -6.22 -18.17
CA SER A 282 6.24 -6.91 -19.00
C SER A 282 7.47 -7.35 -18.18
N ALA A 283 7.89 -6.57 -17.19
CA ALA A 283 9.03 -6.92 -16.34
C ALA A 283 8.76 -8.13 -15.45
N LEU A 284 7.49 -8.46 -15.14
CA LEU A 284 7.13 -9.68 -14.42
C LEU A 284 7.21 -10.94 -15.30
N GLU A 285 7.20 -10.80 -16.63
CA GLU A 285 7.24 -11.90 -17.60
C GLU A 285 8.66 -12.22 -18.08
N ASP A 286 9.58 -11.23 -18.07
CA ASP A 286 10.99 -11.40 -18.43
C ASP A 286 11.83 -11.74 -17.17
N PRO A 287 12.47 -12.92 -17.08
CA PRO A 287 13.24 -13.32 -15.90
C PRO A 287 14.41 -12.39 -15.55
N VAL A 288 15.07 -11.78 -16.55
CA VAL A 288 16.22 -10.89 -16.34
C VAL A 288 15.75 -9.55 -15.81
N GLU A 289 14.71 -8.97 -16.42
CA GLU A 289 14.11 -7.74 -15.91
C GLU A 289 13.43 -7.94 -14.56
N PHE A 290 12.80 -9.10 -14.33
CA PHE A 290 12.21 -9.44 -13.04
C PHE A 290 13.27 -9.48 -11.94
N ALA A 291 14.43 -10.09 -12.19
CA ALA A 291 15.53 -10.13 -11.24
C ALA A 291 16.05 -8.72 -10.89
N ARG A 292 16.14 -7.83 -11.90
CA ARG A 292 16.51 -6.42 -11.70
C ARG A 292 15.45 -5.66 -10.89
N TYR A 293 14.18 -5.85 -11.25
CA TYR A 293 13.04 -5.27 -10.54
C TYR A 293 13.04 -5.70 -9.07
N GLN A 294 13.22 -6.98 -8.77
CA GLN A 294 13.33 -7.47 -7.39
C GLN A 294 14.56 -6.91 -6.66
N ALA A 295 15.69 -6.72 -7.35
CA ALA A 295 16.85 -6.06 -6.75
C ALA A 295 16.55 -4.60 -6.38
N ASP A 296 15.81 -3.86 -7.22
CA ASP A 296 15.37 -2.50 -6.91
C ASP A 296 14.49 -2.48 -5.65
N TRP A 297 13.58 -3.46 -5.47
CA TRP A 297 12.77 -3.62 -4.24
C TRP A 297 13.63 -3.72 -2.98
N LEU A 298 14.63 -4.59 -3.01
CA LEU A 298 15.53 -4.83 -1.88
C LEU A 298 16.42 -3.62 -1.56
N GLN A 299 16.92 -2.95 -2.61
CA GLN A 299 17.86 -1.83 -2.48
C GLN A 299 17.18 -0.53 -2.05
N THR A 300 16.08 -0.17 -2.72
CA THR A 300 15.48 1.16 -2.58
C THR A 300 14.44 1.21 -1.47
N ARG A 301 13.72 0.10 -1.24
CA ARG A 301 12.56 0.03 -0.34
C ARG A 301 11.55 1.15 -0.61
N ASN A 302 11.44 1.60 -1.87
CA ASN A 302 10.60 2.71 -2.30
C ASN A 302 10.02 2.42 -3.70
N GLU A 303 8.70 2.20 -3.77
CA GLU A 303 7.98 1.84 -5.00
C GLU A 303 8.14 2.89 -6.11
N ILE A 304 8.16 4.17 -5.75
CA ILE A 304 8.33 5.27 -6.71
C ILE A 304 9.74 5.24 -7.30
N GLN A 305 10.76 4.93 -6.49
CA GLN A 305 12.13 4.81 -6.99
C GLN A 305 12.30 3.57 -7.88
N ILE A 306 11.63 2.46 -7.56
CA ILE A 306 11.59 1.26 -8.40
C ILE A 306 10.97 1.59 -9.75
N ALA A 307 9.84 2.30 -9.76
CA ALA A 307 9.20 2.76 -10.99
C ALA A 307 10.11 3.67 -11.83
N ARG A 308 10.81 4.62 -11.20
CA ARG A 308 11.80 5.50 -11.87
C ARG A 308 12.96 4.70 -12.46
N ASN A 309 13.51 3.75 -11.72
CA ASN A 309 14.60 2.89 -12.18
C ASN A 309 14.16 2.07 -13.41
N LEU A 310 12.97 1.48 -13.34
CA LEU A 310 12.41 0.67 -14.42
C LEU A 310 12.21 1.50 -15.71
N LEU A 311 11.57 2.67 -15.60
CA LEU A 311 11.35 3.58 -16.74
C LEU A 311 12.68 4.08 -17.33
N THR A 312 13.63 4.44 -16.48
CA THR A 312 14.95 4.94 -16.91
C THR A 312 15.72 3.86 -17.68
N ARG A 313 15.72 2.61 -17.21
CA ARG A 313 16.36 1.49 -17.92
C ARG A 313 15.74 1.24 -19.29
N ALA A 314 14.43 1.45 -19.42
CA ALA A 314 13.72 1.32 -20.70
C ALA A 314 13.84 2.57 -21.60
N GLY A 315 14.59 3.60 -21.19
CA GLY A 315 14.72 4.85 -21.96
C GLY A 315 13.42 5.67 -22.03
N ILE A 316 12.45 5.41 -21.15
CA ILE A 316 11.19 6.14 -21.11
C ILE A 316 11.39 7.39 -20.24
N PRO A 317 11.09 8.60 -20.76
CA PRO A 317 11.13 9.83 -19.96
C PRO A 317 10.27 9.73 -18.70
N LEU A 318 10.68 10.40 -17.62
CA LEU A 318 9.86 10.45 -16.39
C LEU A 318 8.77 11.52 -16.45
N LEU A 319 8.86 12.44 -17.41
CA LEU A 319 7.90 13.52 -17.64
C LEU A 319 7.22 13.33 -19.00
N PRO A 320 5.92 13.66 -19.10
CA PRO A 320 5.20 13.51 -20.36
C PRO A 320 5.75 14.45 -21.44
N PRO A 321 6.01 13.96 -22.67
CA PRO A 321 6.32 14.79 -23.84
C PRO A 321 5.29 15.91 -24.03
N ALA A 322 5.63 17.07 -24.57
CA ALA A 322 4.74 18.25 -24.60
C ALA A 322 3.35 18.02 -25.25
N ASP A 323 3.26 17.11 -26.21
CA ASP A 323 2.05 16.72 -26.93
C ASP A 323 1.23 15.62 -26.25
N TRP A 324 1.75 14.99 -25.18
CA TRP A 324 1.03 13.95 -24.44
C TRP A 324 -0.22 14.50 -23.75
N LYS A 325 -1.33 13.76 -23.90
CA LYS A 325 -2.63 14.05 -23.28
C LYS A 325 -3.13 12.88 -22.43
N PRO A 326 -3.73 13.17 -21.26
CA PRO A 326 -4.50 12.20 -20.47
C PRO A 326 -5.51 11.40 -21.29
N GLY A 327 -5.60 10.09 -21.06
CA GLY A 327 -6.63 9.23 -21.65
C GLY A 327 -6.40 8.79 -23.10
N GLU A 328 -5.46 9.39 -23.85
CA GLU A 328 -5.09 8.88 -25.16
C GLU A 328 -4.22 7.62 -25.00
N MET A 329 -4.62 6.50 -25.61
CA MET A 329 -3.76 5.32 -25.65
C MET A 329 -2.50 5.65 -26.45
N SER A 330 -1.36 5.88 -25.77
CA SER A 330 -0.01 5.92 -26.33
C SER A 330 0.14 4.88 -27.43
N LEU A 331 0.22 5.38 -28.66
CA LEU A 331 0.47 4.61 -29.87
C LEU A 331 1.96 4.51 -30.18
N SER A 332 2.85 4.98 -29.30
CA SER A 332 4.28 4.96 -29.56
C SER A 332 4.71 3.53 -29.86
N PRO A 333 5.16 3.23 -31.10
CA PRO A 333 5.71 1.93 -31.42
C PRO A 333 6.93 1.75 -30.54
N ARG A 334 6.94 0.74 -29.66
CA ARG A 334 8.15 0.35 -28.96
C ARG A 334 9.17 -0.01 -30.04
N GLN A 335 10.18 0.83 -30.23
CA GLN A 335 11.32 0.46 -31.07
C GLN A 335 12.03 -0.66 -30.32
N GLY A 336 11.88 -1.89 -30.83
CA GLY A 336 12.53 -3.09 -30.29
C GLY A 336 14.00 -3.16 -30.60
#